data_AF-A0A7Y2ZWW0-F1
#
_entry.id   AF-A0A7Y2ZWW0-F1
#
_cell.length_a   1.000
_cell.length_b   1.000
_cell.length_c   1.000
_cell.angle_alpha   90.00
_cell.angle_beta   90.00
_cell.angle_gamma   90.00
#
_symmetry.space_group_name_H-M   'P 1'
#
loop_
_entity.id
_entity.type
_entity.pdbx_description
1 polymer ?
#
loop_
_entity_poly.entity_id
_entity_poly.type
_entity_poly.pdbx_seq_one_letter_code
_entity_poly.pdbx_strand_id
1 'polypeptide(L)'
;THSERATTMIRDLIFSSEEKDGELQLRMSDGVFSAMTTLRQFLYDNVYRSARVHNEFVKAKKILSELFSYFLENETMLNKELKGMKMADSIYKNQPKERSVCDIIASMTDRYAMNLYSKLFFPSPLV
;
A
#
# COMPACT_ATOMS: atom_id res chain seq x y z
N THR A 1 -27.15 -2.22 -9.03
CA THR A 1 -25.98 -2.99 -9.55
C THR A 1 -24.67 -2.40 -9.04
N HIS A 2 -23.51 -3.03 -9.27
CA HIS A 2 -22.21 -2.46 -8.88
C HIS A 2 -21.94 -1.12 -9.58
N SER A 3 -22.22 -1.04 -10.90
CA SER A 3 -21.98 0.15 -11.72
C SER A 3 -22.85 1.33 -11.29
N GLU A 4 -24.14 1.11 -11.01
CA GLU A 4 -25.04 2.16 -10.54
C GLU A 4 -24.53 2.84 -9.27
N ARG A 5 -24.05 2.07 -8.28
CA ARG A 5 -23.50 2.64 -7.04
C ARG A 5 -22.31 3.56 -7.30
N ALA A 6 -21.38 3.12 -8.15
CA ALA A 6 -20.22 3.93 -8.52
C ALA A 6 -20.65 5.21 -9.26
N THR A 7 -21.58 5.08 -10.22
CA THR A 7 -22.13 6.23 -10.95
C THR A 7 -22.81 7.23 -10.02
N THR A 8 -23.60 6.76 -9.06
CA THR A 8 -24.25 7.64 -8.07
C THR A 8 -23.22 8.39 -7.23
N MET A 9 -22.19 7.71 -6.70
CA MET A 9 -21.14 8.37 -5.90
C MET A 9 -20.37 9.42 -6.72
N ILE A 10 -19.99 9.09 -7.96
CA ILE A 10 -19.25 10.00 -8.83
C ILE A 10 -20.09 11.23 -9.18
N ARG A 11 -21.34 11.03 -9.58
CA ARG A 11 -22.24 12.15 -9.92
C ARG A 11 -22.49 13.04 -8.72
N ASP A 12 -22.76 12.45 -7.56
CA ASP A 12 -23.02 13.22 -6.34
C ASP A 12 -21.81 14.06 -5.92
N LEU A 13 -20.60 13.49 -6.00
CA LEU A 13 -19.36 14.24 -5.75
C LEU A 13 -19.24 15.42 -6.71
N ILE A 14 -19.46 15.22 -8.02
CA ILE A 14 -19.33 16.28 -9.02
C ILE A 14 -20.36 17.39 -8.78
N PHE A 15 -21.63 17.04 -8.55
CA PHE A 15 -22.71 18.03 -8.42
C PHE A 15 -22.77 18.71 -7.05
N SER A 16 -22.20 18.09 -6.01
CA SER A 16 -22.15 18.66 -4.66
C SER A 16 -20.86 19.45 -4.40
N SER A 17 -19.85 19.30 -5.26
CA SER A 17 -18.62 20.08 -5.19
C SER A 17 -18.82 21.48 -5.77
N GLU A 18 -18.20 22.47 -5.17
CA GLU A 18 -18.30 23.87 -5.58
C GLU A 18 -16.93 24.56 -5.51
N GLU A 19 -16.75 25.62 -6.29
CA GLU A 19 -15.61 26.51 -6.12
C GLU A 19 -15.95 27.55 -5.04
N LYS A 20 -15.07 27.66 -4.04
CA LYS A 20 -15.20 28.65 -2.98
C LYS A 20 -13.84 29.29 -2.73
N ASP A 21 -13.80 30.63 -2.76
CA ASP A 21 -12.59 31.42 -2.57
C ASP A 21 -11.44 31.06 -3.55
N GLY A 22 -11.78 30.68 -4.78
CA GLY A 22 -10.81 30.28 -5.81
C GLY A 22 -10.29 28.85 -5.68
N GLU A 23 -10.80 28.08 -4.72
CA GLU A 23 -10.44 26.68 -4.51
C GLU A 23 -11.63 25.74 -4.74
N LEU A 24 -11.37 24.62 -5.42
CA LEU A 24 -12.36 23.56 -5.60
C LEU A 24 -12.57 22.81 -4.27
N GLN A 25 -13.76 22.94 -3.70
CA GLN A 25 -14.18 22.23 -2.49
C GLN A 25 -14.89 20.94 -2.88
N LEU A 26 -14.19 19.80 -2.76
CA LEU A 26 -14.79 18.50 -3.00
C LEU A 26 -15.75 18.13 -1.88
N ARG A 27 -17.03 17.96 -2.22
CA ARG A 27 -18.09 17.60 -1.26
C ARG A 27 -19.03 16.55 -1.84
N MET A 28 -19.68 15.82 -0.95
CA MET A 28 -20.78 14.92 -1.26
C MET A 28 -22.01 15.36 -0.49
N SER A 29 -23.20 15.02 -0.99
CA SER A 29 -24.42 15.24 -0.23
C SER A 29 -24.44 14.39 1.04
N ASP A 30 -25.12 14.88 2.08
CA ASP A 30 -25.24 14.16 3.36
C ASP A 30 -25.80 12.75 3.16
N GLY A 31 -26.75 12.59 2.24
CA GLY A 31 -27.38 11.30 1.92
C GLY A 31 -26.39 10.29 1.36
N VAL A 32 -25.60 10.70 0.35
CA VAL A 32 -24.61 9.80 -0.27
C VAL A 32 -23.42 9.57 0.68
N PHE A 33 -22.99 10.59 1.41
CA PHE A 33 -21.92 10.44 2.41
C PHE A 33 -22.31 9.45 3.53
N SER A 34 -23.53 9.54 4.05
CA SER A 34 -24.06 8.61 5.06
C SER A 34 -24.15 7.18 4.51
N ALA A 35 -24.66 7.01 3.28
CA ALA A 35 -24.73 5.71 2.64
C ALA A 35 -23.33 5.09 2.41
N MET A 36 -22.35 5.88 1.95
CA MET A 36 -20.98 5.42 1.81
C MET A 36 -20.34 5.05 3.14
N THR A 37 -20.60 5.82 4.20
CA THR A 37 -20.08 5.53 5.54
C THR A 37 -20.64 4.23 6.07
N THR A 38 -21.94 4.00 5.89
CA THR A 38 -22.60 2.73 6.24
C THR A 38 -22.01 1.56 5.44
N LEU A 39 -21.82 1.73 4.13
CA LEU A 39 -21.19 0.71 3.28
C LEU A 39 -19.76 0.40 3.72
N ARG A 40 -18.97 1.43 4.05
CA ARG A 40 -17.60 1.27 4.55
C ARG A 40 -17.58 0.47 5.84
N GLN A 41 -18.47 0.79 6.78
CA GLN A 41 -18.59 0.06 8.04
C GLN A 41 -18.95 -1.41 7.80
N PHE A 42 -19.95 -1.66 6.95
CA PHE A 42 -20.33 -3.01 6.55
C PHE A 42 -19.14 -3.81 5.98
N LEU A 43 -18.38 -3.24 5.04
CA LEU A 43 -17.20 -3.89 4.46
C LEU A 43 -16.10 -4.13 5.49
N TYR A 44 -15.93 -3.20 6.43
CA TYR A 44 -14.96 -3.33 7.51
C TYR A 44 -15.26 -4.52 8.41
N ASP A 45 -16.52 -4.65 8.85
CA ASP A 45 -16.95 -5.71 9.76
C ASP A 45 -17.01 -7.07 9.07
N ASN A 46 -17.44 -7.12 7.80
CA ASN A 46 -17.73 -8.38 7.12
C ASN A 46 -16.62 -8.87 6.17
N VAL A 47 -15.73 -7.98 5.72
CA VAL A 47 -14.66 -8.32 4.76
C VAL A 47 -13.29 -8.18 5.40
N TYR A 48 -12.93 -6.95 5.81
CA TYR A 48 -11.57 -6.64 6.27
C TYR A 48 -11.21 -7.24 7.63
N ARG A 49 -12.17 -7.36 8.56
CA ARG A 49 -11.96 -7.98 9.88
C ARG A 49 -12.22 -9.49 9.92
N SER A 50 -12.51 -10.13 8.79
CA SER A 50 -12.66 -11.58 8.78
C SER A 50 -11.36 -12.26 9.22
N ALA A 51 -11.46 -13.31 10.04
CA ALA A 51 -10.29 -13.99 10.61
C ALA A 51 -9.30 -14.48 9.53
N ARG A 52 -9.84 -14.93 8.38
CA ARG A 52 -9.03 -15.34 7.21
C ARG A 52 -8.18 -14.19 6.68
N VAL A 53 -8.75 -13.00 6.51
CA VAL A 53 -8.04 -11.82 6.02
C VAL A 53 -7.02 -11.33 7.05
N HIS A 54 -7.39 -11.32 8.33
CA HIS A 54 -6.48 -10.94 9.41
C HIS A 54 -5.23 -11.82 9.49
N ASN A 55 -5.38 -13.14 9.34
CA ASN A 55 -4.24 -14.06 9.36
C ASN A 55 -3.24 -13.80 8.22
N GLU A 56 -3.73 -13.46 7.02
CA GLU A 56 -2.85 -13.08 5.91
C GLU A 56 -2.16 -11.74 6.16
N PHE A 57 -2.83 -10.76 6.80
CA PHE A 57 -2.19 -9.51 7.22
C PHE A 57 -1.04 -9.74 8.21
N VAL A 58 -1.20 -10.66 9.16
CA VAL A 58 -0.13 -11.00 10.13
C VAL A 58 1.09 -11.57 9.41
N LYS A 59 0.87 -12.47 8.44
CA LYS A 59 1.96 -13.04 7.60
C LYS A 59 2.63 -11.96 6.75
N ALA A 60 1.86 -11.13 6.07
CA ALA A 60 2.39 -10.03 5.26
C ALA A 60 3.22 -9.06 6.11
N LYS A 61 2.74 -8.67 7.29
CA LYS A 61 3.49 -7.83 8.24
C LYS A 61 4.83 -8.45 8.60
N LYS A 62 4.86 -9.76 8.88
CA LYS A 62 6.11 -10.48 9.19
C LYS A 62 7.11 -10.37 8.03
N ILE A 63 6.65 -10.67 6.81
CA ILE A 63 7.49 -10.59 5.60
C ILE A 63 8.08 -9.19 5.41
N LEU A 64 7.25 -8.16 5.49
CA LEU A 64 7.72 -6.78 5.33
C LEU A 64 8.70 -6.37 6.44
N SER A 65 8.46 -6.78 7.68
CA SER A 65 9.33 -6.45 8.83
C SER A 65 10.71 -7.11 8.71
N GLU A 66 10.75 -8.37 8.26
CA GLU A 66 12.00 -9.11 8.07
C GLU A 66 12.78 -8.62 6.84
N LEU A 67 12.09 -8.30 5.74
CA LEU A 67 12.73 -7.65 4.58
C LEU A 67 13.31 -6.29 4.96
N PHE A 68 12.57 -5.48 5.72
CA PHE A 68 13.02 -4.18 6.21
C PHE A 68 14.30 -4.31 7.04
N SER A 69 14.30 -5.22 8.02
CA SER A 69 15.47 -5.48 8.87
C SER A 69 16.66 -5.97 8.05
N TYR A 70 16.43 -6.90 7.12
CA TYR A 70 17.47 -7.42 6.24
C TYR A 70 18.14 -6.34 5.38
N PHE A 71 17.37 -5.43 4.79
CA PHE A 71 17.94 -4.33 4.01
C PHE A 71 18.67 -3.28 4.87
N LEU A 72 18.22 -3.07 6.11
CA LEU A 72 18.95 -2.23 7.06
C LEU A 72 20.30 -2.82 7.47
N GLU A 73 20.39 -4.14 7.59
CA GLU A 73 21.62 -4.83 7.97
C GLU A 73 22.53 -5.10 6.77
N ASN A 74 21.98 -5.25 5.56
CA ASN A 74 22.73 -5.59 4.36
C ASN A 74 22.79 -4.45 3.34
N GLU A 75 23.75 -3.56 3.51
CA GLU A 75 23.97 -2.39 2.64
C GLU A 75 24.30 -2.77 1.19
N THR A 76 25.01 -3.87 0.97
CA THR A 76 25.36 -4.32 -0.38
C THR A 76 24.12 -4.69 -1.19
N MET A 77 23.18 -5.40 -0.55
CA MET A 77 21.93 -5.79 -1.19
C MET A 77 21.01 -4.59 -1.37
N LEU A 78 20.95 -3.69 -0.38
CA LEU A 78 20.23 -2.42 -0.49
C LEU A 78 20.68 -1.60 -1.71
N ASN A 79 22.00 -1.40 -1.86
CA ASN A 79 22.57 -0.68 -2.99
C ASN A 79 22.31 -1.36 -4.33
N LYS A 80 22.27 -2.70 -4.36
CA LYS A 80 21.94 -3.47 -5.56
C LYS A 80 20.49 -3.24 -6.00
N GLU A 81 19.54 -3.28 -5.06
CA GLU A 81 18.13 -3.01 -5.35
C GLU A 81 17.92 -1.55 -5.80
N LEU A 82 18.51 -0.57 -5.09
CA LEU A 82 18.45 0.84 -5.49
C LEU A 82 18.96 1.06 -6.92
N LYS A 83 20.06 0.41 -7.30
CA LYS A 83 20.58 0.46 -8.68
C LYS A 83 19.62 -0.19 -9.67
N GLY A 84 19.07 -1.36 -9.34
CA GLY A 84 18.11 -2.07 -10.19
C GLY A 84 16.84 -1.26 -10.46
N MET A 85 16.39 -0.49 -9.46
CA MET A 85 15.23 0.41 -9.53
C MET A 85 15.55 1.78 -10.14
N LYS A 86 16.80 2.03 -10.56
CA LYS A 86 17.27 3.35 -11.01
C LYS A 86 17.04 4.47 -9.97
N MET A 87 17.11 4.08 -8.70
CA MET A 87 16.98 4.95 -7.52
C MET A 87 18.34 5.21 -6.85
N ALA A 88 19.45 4.88 -7.50
CA ALA A 88 20.79 5.08 -6.94
C ALA A 88 21.32 6.52 -7.08
N ASP A 89 20.51 7.44 -7.61
CA ASP A 89 20.89 8.82 -7.88
C ASP A 89 21.00 9.68 -6.60
N SER A 90 21.47 10.92 -6.76
CA SER A 90 21.76 11.87 -5.67
C SER A 90 20.62 12.08 -4.67
N ILE A 91 19.36 11.88 -5.09
CA ILE A 91 18.17 11.99 -4.25
C ILE A 91 18.22 11.04 -3.05
N TYR A 92 18.73 9.82 -3.24
CA TYR A 92 18.79 8.81 -2.19
C TYR A 92 20.11 8.85 -1.40
N LYS A 93 21.12 9.59 -1.86
CA LYS A 93 22.40 9.75 -1.14
C LYS A 93 22.28 10.53 0.17
N ASN A 94 21.35 11.49 0.23
CA ASN A 94 21.15 12.35 1.40
C ASN A 94 19.95 11.94 2.26
N GLN A 95 19.32 10.82 1.94
CA GLN A 95 18.12 10.34 2.63
C GLN A 95 18.50 9.36 3.76
N PRO A 96 17.80 9.37 4.91
CA PRO A 96 17.99 8.35 5.93
C PRO A 96 17.82 6.94 5.37
N LYS A 97 18.67 6.01 5.79
CA LYS A 97 18.70 4.63 5.28
C LYS A 97 17.35 3.95 5.38
N GLU A 98 16.68 4.10 6.52
CA GLU A 98 15.35 3.58 6.82
C GLU A 98 14.32 4.00 5.79
N ARG A 99 14.42 5.26 5.32
CA ARG A 99 13.49 5.78 4.34
C ARG A 99 13.74 5.20 2.96
N SER A 100 15.00 5.05 2.55
CA SER A 100 15.37 4.36 1.30
C SER A 100 14.88 2.91 1.31
N VAL A 101 14.98 2.20 2.45
CA VAL A 101 14.45 0.84 2.59
C VAL A 101 12.92 0.83 2.48
N CYS A 102 12.21 1.76 3.12
CA CYS A 102 10.76 1.90 2.98
C CYS A 102 10.34 2.11 1.52
N ASP A 103 11.02 3.00 0.80
CA ASP A 103 10.69 3.32 -0.59
C ASP A 103 10.91 2.10 -1.52
N ILE A 104 11.97 1.32 -1.27
CA ILE A 104 12.20 0.05 -1.99
C ILE A 104 11.08 -0.95 -1.71
N ILE A 105 10.76 -1.20 -0.44
CA ILE A 105 9.72 -2.17 -0.06
C ILE A 105 8.36 -1.75 -0.63
N ALA A 106 8.02 -0.46 -0.56
CA ALA A 106 6.78 0.08 -1.11
C ALA A 106 6.69 -0.01 -2.65
N SER A 107 7.84 -0.08 -3.34
CA SER A 107 7.88 -0.25 -4.79
C SER A 107 7.79 -1.72 -5.23
N MET A 108 7.88 -2.68 -4.31
CA MET A 108 7.75 -4.09 -4.62
C MET A 108 6.30 -4.47 -4.93
N THR A 109 6.11 -5.33 -5.93
CA THR A 109 4.86 -6.07 -6.06
C THR A 109 4.81 -7.19 -5.04
N ASP A 110 3.60 -7.64 -4.65
CA ASP A 110 3.42 -8.78 -3.75
C ASP A 110 4.21 -10.01 -4.21
N ARG A 111 4.14 -10.33 -5.51
CA ARG A 111 4.87 -11.46 -6.10
C ARG A 111 6.38 -11.32 -5.92
N TYR A 112 6.92 -10.12 -6.11
CA TYR A 112 8.35 -9.88 -5.93
C TYR A 112 8.76 -10.01 -4.47
N ALA A 113 8.03 -9.38 -3.54
CA ALA A 113 8.30 -9.46 -2.11
C ALA A 113 8.27 -10.91 -1.60
N MET A 114 7.27 -11.70 -1.99
CA MET A 114 7.16 -13.12 -1.63
C MET A 114 8.33 -13.95 -2.19
N ASN A 115 8.69 -13.75 -3.45
CA ASN A 115 9.81 -14.47 -4.08
C ASN A 115 11.16 -14.11 -3.44
N LEU A 116 11.38 -12.83 -3.16
CA LEU A 116 12.59 -12.36 -2.50
C LEU A 116 12.68 -12.92 -1.08
N TYR A 117 11.59 -12.84 -0.32
CA TYR A 117 11.50 -13.40 1.03
C TYR A 117 11.81 -14.90 1.03
N SER A 118 11.23 -15.67 0.11
CA SER A 118 11.55 -17.09 -0.03
C SER A 118 13.02 -17.32 -0.34
N LYS A 119 13.63 -16.56 -1.24
CA LYS A 119 15.05 -16.71 -1.59
C LYS A 119 15.99 -16.38 -0.42
N LEU A 120 15.62 -15.42 0.41
CA LEU A 120 16.47 -14.94 1.51
C LEU A 120 16.35 -15.79 2.76
N PHE A 121 15.14 -16.24 3.11
CA PHE A 121 14.86 -16.85 4.41
C PHE A 121 14.53 -18.33 4.35
N PHE A 122 14.20 -18.90 3.17
CA PHE A 122 13.88 -20.32 3.07
C PHE A 122 15.15 -21.09 2.67
N PRO A 123 15.42 -22.23 3.33
CA PRO A 123 16.54 -23.08 2.93
C PRO A 123 16.27 -23.64 1.54
N SER A 124 17.26 -23.52 0.66
CA SER A 124 17.24 -24.21 -0.63
C SER A 124 17.94 -25.57 -0.48
N PRO A 125 17.32 -26.68 -0.91
CA PRO A 125 18.00 -27.97 -0.94
C PRO A 125 19.26 -27.87 -1.81
N LEU A 126 20.36 -28.43 -1.33
CA LEU A 126 21.65 -28.47 -2.06
C LEU A 126 21.73 -29.66 -3.04
N VAL A 127 20.59 -30.29 -3.37
CA VAL A 127 20.49 -31.54 -4.12
C VAL A 127 19.58 -31.37 -5.32
#